data_AF-A0A957L5L0-F1
#
_entry.id   AF-A0A957L5L0-F1
#
_cell.length_a   1.000
_cell.length_b   1.000
_cell.length_c   1.000
_cell.angle_alpha   90.00
_cell.angle_beta   90.00
_cell.angle_gamma   90.00
#
_symmetry.space_group_name_H-M   'P 1'
#
loop_
_entity.id
_entity.type
_entity.pdbx_description
1 polymer ?
#
loop_
_entity_poly.entity_id
_entity_poly.type
_entity_poly.pdbx_seq_one_letter_code
_entity_poly.pdbx_strand_id
1 'polypeptide(L)'
;ILQKVNLIIATGQNNLAMNRTVQQIAQAYVGDGGLREGILNRIEHGIRTYDPCLSCSTHAVGQMPLQVRLLAADGSLLDEAIRD
;
A
#
# COMPACT_ATOMS: atom_id res chain seq x y z
N ILE A 1 20.19 -1.39 32.60
CA ILE A 1 20.10 -0.59 31.35
C ILE A 1 19.64 -1.54 30.24
N LEU A 2 18.63 -1.17 29.46
CA LEU A 2 18.20 -1.97 28.30
C LEU A 2 19.22 -1.81 27.16
N GLN A 3 19.77 -2.93 26.68
CA GLN A 3 20.77 -2.92 25.60
C GLN A 3 20.14 -3.14 24.22
N LYS A 4 18.96 -3.77 24.13
CA LYS A 4 18.22 -3.99 22.89
C LYS A 4 16.75 -4.29 23.17
N VAL A 5 15.87 -3.85 22.29
CA VAL A 5 14.44 -4.17 22.26
C VAL A 5 14.03 -4.49 20.83
N ASN A 6 13.15 -5.47 20.65
CA ASN A 6 12.51 -5.78 19.37
C ASN A 6 10.99 -5.65 19.54
N LEU A 7 10.35 -4.85 18.69
CA LEU A 7 8.92 -4.55 18.75
C LEU A 7 8.23 -5.20 17.55
N ILE A 8 7.37 -6.18 17.82
CA ILE A 8 6.54 -6.82 16.80
C ILE A 8 5.15 -6.19 16.87
N ILE A 9 4.88 -5.27 15.96
CA ILE A 9 3.63 -4.50 15.91
C ILE A 9 2.59 -5.24 15.04
N ALA A 10 1.33 -5.25 15.47
CA ALA A 10 0.23 -5.96 14.80
C ALA A 10 0.10 -5.60 13.30
N THR A 11 0.20 -4.33 12.93
CA THR A 11 0.15 -3.90 11.51
C THR A 11 1.29 -4.51 10.68
N GLY A 12 2.48 -4.74 11.28
CA GLY A 12 3.59 -5.41 10.61
C GLY A 12 3.27 -6.86 10.24
N GLN A 13 2.44 -7.55 11.05
CA GLN A 13 1.97 -8.90 10.75
C GLN A 13 0.95 -8.93 9.60
N ASN A 14 0.20 -7.83 9.42
CA ASN A 14 -0.79 -7.70 8.35
C ASN A 14 -0.20 -7.29 7.00
N ASN A 15 1.10 -6.98 6.91
CA ASN A 15 1.74 -6.51 5.68
C ASN A 15 1.55 -7.49 4.51
N LEU A 16 1.64 -8.81 4.76
CA LEU A 16 1.41 -9.81 3.71
C LEU A 16 -0.05 -9.80 3.20
N ALA A 17 -1.01 -9.64 4.11
CA ALA A 17 -2.43 -9.58 3.74
C ALA A 17 -2.74 -8.31 2.94
N MET A 18 -2.21 -7.16 3.37
CA MET A 18 -2.33 -5.89 2.66
C MET A 18 -1.80 -5.98 1.22
N ASN A 19 -0.59 -6.53 1.03
CA ASN A 19 0.00 -6.70 -0.31
C ASN A 19 -0.87 -7.60 -1.21
N ARG A 20 -1.44 -8.68 -0.66
CA ARG A 20 -2.36 -9.55 -1.41
C ARG A 20 -3.64 -8.82 -1.81
N THR A 21 -4.19 -7.99 -0.93
CA THR A 21 -5.38 -7.18 -1.23
C THR A 21 -5.12 -6.20 -2.38
N VAL A 22 -3.97 -5.52 -2.37
CA VAL A 22 -3.56 -4.65 -3.49
C VAL A 22 -3.41 -5.45 -4.79
N GLN A 23 -2.80 -6.64 -4.74
CA GLN A 23 -2.66 -7.51 -5.91
C GLN A 23 -4.02 -7.94 -6.48
N GLN A 24 -4.98 -8.31 -5.63
CA GLN A 24 -6.32 -8.70 -6.05
C GLN A 24 -7.07 -7.53 -6.71
N ILE A 25 -6.96 -6.33 -6.13
CA ILE A 25 -7.55 -5.12 -6.71
C ILE A 25 -6.91 -4.82 -8.08
N ALA A 26 -5.59 -4.95 -8.19
CA ALA A 26 -4.90 -4.75 -9.45
C ALA A 26 -5.38 -5.74 -10.53
N GLN A 27 -5.43 -7.03 -10.21
CA GLN A 27 -5.90 -8.07 -11.14
C GLN A 27 -7.35 -7.85 -11.60
N ALA A 28 -8.22 -7.38 -10.72
CA ALA A 28 -9.64 -7.19 -11.03
C ALA A 28 -9.92 -5.90 -11.83
N TYR A 29 -9.10 -4.86 -11.69
CA TYR A 29 -9.45 -3.52 -12.17
C TYR A 29 -8.43 -2.85 -13.11
N VAL A 30 -7.19 -3.35 -13.24
CA VAL A 30 -6.13 -2.73 -14.07
C VAL A 30 -6.18 -3.14 -15.55
N GLY A 31 -7.11 -4.02 -15.94
CA GLY A 31 -7.21 -4.56 -17.31
C GLY A 31 -7.35 -3.51 -18.44
N ASP A 32 -7.82 -2.29 -18.12
CA ASP A 32 -7.98 -1.19 -19.07
C ASP A 32 -6.74 -0.26 -19.20
N GLY A 33 -5.63 -0.56 -18.52
CA GLY A 33 -4.34 0.08 -18.78
C GLY A 33 -4.13 1.49 -18.21
N GLY A 34 -4.90 1.93 -17.21
CA GLY A 34 -4.69 3.25 -16.58
C GLY A 34 -5.07 3.32 -15.11
N LEU A 35 -4.36 4.16 -14.34
CA LEU A 35 -4.62 4.41 -12.93
C LEU A 35 -5.80 5.38 -12.76
N ARG A 36 -7.03 4.89 -12.99
CA ARG A 36 -8.25 5.68 -12.77
C ARG A 36 -8.47 5.95 -11.28
N GLU A 37 -9.10 7.08 -10.95
CA GLU A 37 -9.44 7.46 -9.56
C GLU A 37 -10.20 6.36 -8.81
N GLY A 38 -11.10 5.64 -9.48
CA GLY A 38 -11.83 4.52 -8.89
C GLY A 38 -10.93 3.36 -8.42
N ILE A 39 -9.78 3.13 -9.06
CA ILE A 39 -8.81 2.12 -8.65
C ILE A 39 -8.01 2.62 -7.44
N LEU A 40 -7.57 3.88 -7.48
CA LEU A 40 -6.84 4.51 -6.37
C LEU A 40 -7.67 4.49 -5.08
N ASN A 41 -8.95 4.86 -5.17
CA ASN A 41 -9.87 4.80 -4.03
C ASN A 41 -10.09 3.36 -3.52
N ARG A 42 -10.08 2.34 -4.39
CA ARG A 42 -10.19 0.94 -3.98
C ARG A 42 -8.94 0.43 -3.28
N ILE A 43 -7.75 0.77 -3.80
CA ILE A 43 -6.47 0.44 -3.18
C ILE A 43 -6.42 1.05 -1.77
N GLU A 44 -6.73 2.34 -1.68
CA GLU A 44 -6.75 3.05 -0.39
C GLU A 44 -7.77 2.45 0.58
N HIS A 45 -8.99 2.15 0.10
CA HIS A 45 -10.02 1.49 0.91
C HIS A 45 -9.56 0.11 1.42
N GLY A 46 -8.97 -0.71 0.55
CA GLY A 46 -8.49 -2.05 0.89
C GLY A 46 -7.33 -2.03 1.90
N ILE A 47 -6.53 -0.97 1.93
CA ILE A 47 -5.52 -0.77 2.98
C ILE A 47 -6.18 -0.29 4.27
N ARG A 48 -7.08 0.69 4.21
CA ARG A 48 -7.82 1.24 5.38
C ARG A 48 -8.65 0.19 6.12
N THR A 49 -9.16 -0.85 5.45
CA THR A 49 -9.90 -1.94 6.10
C THR A 49 -9.08 -2.74 7.11
N TYR A 50 -7.74 -2.67 7.03
CA TYR A 50 -6.85 -3.28 8.02
C TYR A 50 -6.55 -2.37 9.22
N ASP A 51 -7.14 -1.17 9.27
CA ASP A 51 -6.83 -0.11 10.22
C ASP A 51 -5.31 0.03 10.48
N PRO A 52 -4.51 0.24 9.41
CA PRO A 52 -3.07 0.17 9.57
C PRO A 52 -2.61 1.44 10.28
N CYS A 53 -2.30 1.34 11.57
CA CYS A 53 -1.52 2.39 12.23
C CYS A 53 -0.08 2.34 11.71
N LEU A 54 0.15 2.95 10.54
CA LEU A 54 1.46 3.02 9.89
C LEU A 54 2.45 3.80 10.76
N SER A 55 2.00 4.87 11.41
CA SER A 55 2.77 5.58 12.44
C SER A 55 3.27 4.67 13.56
N CYS A 56 2.48 3.68 13.97
CA CYS A 56 2.83 2.75 15.04
C CYS A 56 3.78 1.64 14.55
N SER A 57 3.68 1.22 13.29
CA SER A 57 4.42 0.07 12.76
C SER A 57 5.71 0.43 12.03
N THR A 58 5.78 1.61 11.43
CA THR A 58 6.98 2.09 10.73
C THR A 58 7.67 3.23 11.47
N HIS A 59 7.08 3.71 12.58
CA HIS A 59 7.52 4.90 13.29
C HIS A 59 7.51 6.17 12.43
N ALA A 60 6.71 6.22 11.35
CA ALA A 60 6.57 7.38 10.47
C ALA A 60 5.27 8.14 10.78
N VAL A 61 5.38 9.32 11.40
CA VAL A 61 4.23 10.08 11.91
C VAL A 61 3.50 10.86 10.82
N GLY A 62 2.19 10.62 10.69
CA GLY A 62 1.21 11.65 10.31
C GLY A 62 0.80 11.77 8.84
N GLN A 63 1.35 10.96 7.94
CA GLN A 63 0.98 10.95 6.52
C GLN A 63 0.85 9.51 6.03
N MET A 64 -0.10 9.24 5.13
CA MET A 64 -0.22 7.96 4.44
C MET A 64 -0.07 8.20 2.93
N PRO A 65 1.09 8.70 2.48
CA PRO A 65 1.29 9.04 1.09
C PRO A 65 1.16 7.77 0.25
N LEU A 66 0.23 7.78 -0.70
CA LEU A 66 -0.02 6.67 -1.61
C LEU A 66 0.65 7.00 -2.94
N GLN A 67 1.78 6.33 -3.20
CA GLN A 67 2.42 6.30 -4.52
C GLN A 67 2.05 4.99 -5.22
N VAL A 68 1.39 5.09 -6.37
CA VAL A 68 1.05 3.95 -7.23
C VAL A 68 1.75 4.12 -8.56
N ARG A 69 2.51 3.11 -8.95
CA ARG A 69 3.19 3.05 -10.26
C ARG A 69 2.68 1.85 -11.04
N LEU A 70 2.26 2.08 -12.27
CA LEU A 70 1.92 1.05 -13.23
C LEU A 70 3.14 0.78 -14.10
N LEU A 71 3.65 -0.45 -14.04
CA LEU A 71 4.81 -0.88 -14.83
C LEU A 71 4.35 -1.85 -15.92
N ALA A 72 4.92 -1.71 -17.11
CA ALA A 72 4.76 -2.70 -18.17
C ALA A 72 5.58 -3.96 -17.87
N ALA A 73 5.37 -5.02 -18.66
CA ALA A 73 6.08 -6.28 -18.51
C ALA A 73 7.62 -6.15 -18.69
N ASP A 74 8.08 -5.13 -19.42
CA ASP A 74 9.51 -4.81 -19.60
C ASP A 74 10.08 -3.91 -18.48
N GLY A 75 9.25 -3.52 -17.52
CA GLY A 75 9.62 -2.64 -16.41
C GLY A 75 9.53 -1.14 -16.73
N SER A 76 9.10 -0.75 -17.93
CA SER A 76 8.83 0.66 -18.25
C SER A 76 7.65 1.20 -17.45
N LEU A 77 7.74 2.47 -17.04
CA LEU A 77 6.65 3.16 -16.32
C LEU A 77 5.57 3.57 -17.32
N LEU A 78 4.37 2.98 -17.17
CA LEU A 78 3.21 3.31 -17.98
C LEU A 78 2.40 4.47 -17.39
N ASP A 79 2.29 4.50 -16.07
CA ASP A 79 1.48 5.49 -15.35
C ASP A 79 1.95 5.64 -13.90
N GLU A 80 1.76 6.81 -13.31
CA GLU A 80 2.09 7.10 -11.91
C GLU A 80 1.06 8.04 -11.29
N ALA A 81 0.62 7.70 -10.08
CA ALA A 81 -0.25 8.54 -9.27
C ALA A 81 0.35 8.70 -7.86
N ILE A 82 0.41 9.93 -7.38
CA ILE A 82 0.87 10.28 -6.03
C ILE A 82 -0.27 11.00 -5.32
N ARG A 83 -0.57 10.57 -4.09
CA ARG A 83 -1.56 11.19 -3.21
C ARG A 83 -0.93 11.41 -1.83
N ASP A 84 -0.92 12.66 -1.37
CA ASP A 84 -0.36 13.05 -0.07
C ASP A 84 -1.28 12.68 1.11
#